data_AF-A0A7S2RX45-F1
#
_entry.id   AF-A0A7S2RX45-F1
#
_cell.length_a   1.000
_cell.length_b   1.000
_cell.length_c   1.000
_cell.angle_alpha   90.00
_cell.angle_beta   90.00
_cell.angle_gamma   90.00
#
_symmetry.space_group_name_H-M   'P 1'
#
loop_
_entity.id
_entity.type
_entity.pdbx_description
1 polymer ?
#
loop_
_entity_poly.entity_id
_entity_poly.type
_entity_poly.pdbx_seq_one_letter_code
_entity_poly.pdbx_strand_id
1 'polypeptide(L)'
;SHFSAMRIVHDLHNLEDAHCRRCLMAIHTGTSCSSPQLVGNETFYNHERFDEDPWLKKGLYLAFNHKSSVTKHAFTVTNGYRKEDNTGHVLVIYNKAGNPTACGEIIEPNVAWYENWKLDPPESVTD
;
A
#
# COMPACT_ATOMS: atom_id res chain seq x y z
N SER A 1 -14.28 -19.17 -8.76
CA SER A 1 -13.14 -18.33 -9.20
C SER A 1 -12.20 -18.15 -8.01
N HIS A 2 -10.91 -18.43 -8.18
CA HIS A 2 -9.92 -18.20 -7.13
C HIS A 2 -9.49 -16.72 -7.21
N PHE A 3 -9.85 -15.94 -6.19
CA PHE A 3 -9.30 -14.61 -5.98
C PHE A 3 -8.06 -14.76 -5.10
N SER A 4 -7.02 -14.01 -5.41
CA SER A 4 -5.77 -14.12 -4.68
C SER A 4 -5.77 -13.12 -3.53
N ALA A 5 -5.47 -13.59 -2.33
CA ALA A 5 -5.08 -12.70 -1.27
C ALA A 5 -3.72 -12.09 -1.64
N MET A 6 -3.63 -10.77 -1.63
CA MET A 6 -2.40 -10.05 -1.88
C MET A 6 -1.72 -9.77 -0.54
N ARG A 7 -0.43 -10.06 -0.45
CA ARG A 7 0.42 -9.63 0.67
C ARG A 7 1.14 -8.35 0.29
N ILE A 8 0.86 -7.27 1.00
CA ILE A 8 1.57 -6.00 0.88
C ILE A 8 2.65 -5.97 1.96
N VAL A 9 3.91 -5.85 1.54
CA VAL A 9 5.07 -5.69 2.41
C VAL A 9 5.60 -4.29 2.20
N HIS A 10 5.82 -3.54 3.27
CA HIS A 10 6.27 -2.14 3.18
C HIS A 10 7.36 -1.84 4.20
N ASP A 11 8.23 -0.92 3.79
CA ASP A 11 9.25 -0.27 4.60
C ASP A 11 9.17 1.22 4.32
N LEU A 12 8.54 1.97 5.23
CA LEU A 12 8.26 3.40 5.06
C LEU A 12 9.09 4.19 6.07
N HIS A 13 9.68 5.29 5.60
CA HIS A 13 10.49 6.19 6.39
C HIS A 13 10.01 7.64 6.22
N ASN A 14 10.40 8.51 7.16
CA ASN A 14 10.13 9.95 7.11
C ASN A 14 8.64 10.29 7.03
N LEU A 15 7.78 9.47 7.64
CA LEU A 15 6.35 9.73 7.69
C LEU A 15 6.05 10.97 8.54
N GLU A 16 5.14 11.83 8.08
CA GLU A 16 4.79 13.07 8.76
C GLU A 16 4.22 12.84 10.18
N ASP A 17 3.49 11.72 10.36
CA ASP A 17 2.87 11.35 11.63
C ASP A 17 3.65 10.23 12.34
N ALA A 18 4.52 10.61 13.28
CA ALA A 18 5.30 9.70 14.16
C ALA A 18 4.46 8.77 15.05
N HIS A 19 3.15 9.02 15.14
CA HIS A 19 2.20 8.25 15.96
C HIS A 19 0.91 8.00 15.20
N CYS A 20 1.04 7.26 14.10
CA CYS A 20 -0.14 6.88 13.36
C CYS A 20 -0.61 5.49 13.75
N ARG A 21 -1.78 5.42 14.40
CA ARG A 21 -2.40 4.14 14.80
C ARG A 21 -3.52 3.66 13.87
N ARG A 22 -3.92 4.53 12.92
CA ARG A 22 -5.01 4.31 11.97
C ARG A 22 -4.71 4.96 10.61
N CYS A 23 -3.43 5.04 10.25
CA CYS A 23 -3.08 5.47 8.90
C CYS A 23 -3.48 4.36 7.92
N LEU A 24 -3.78 4.77 6.70
CA LEU A 24 -4.36 3.91 5.69
C LEU A 24 -3.41 3.80 4.51
N MET A 25 -3.32 2.60 3.96
CA MET A 25 -2.83 2.35 2.61
C MET A 25 -3.96 1.76 1.79
N ALA A 26 -4.18 2.30 0.60
CA ALA A 26 -5.18 1.80 -0.32
C ALA A 26 -4.66 1.86 -1.76
N ILE A 27 -4.99 0.84 -2.56
CA ILE A 27 -4.83 0.94 -4.01
C ILE A 27 -5.99 1.78 -4.54
N HIS A 28 -5.74 2.69 -5.48
CA HIS A 28 -6.75 3.51 -6.13
C HIS A 28 -7.00 3.07 -7.56
N THR A 29 -8.17 3.42 -8.10
CA THR A 29 -8.54 3.12 -9.49
C THR A 29 -7.67 3.85 -10.52
N GLY A 30 -7.05 4.96 -10.13
CA GLY A 30 -6.13 5.71 -10.97
C GLY A 30 -4.81 5.00 -11.23
N THR A 31 -4.05 5.56 -12.17
CA THR A 31 -2.90 4.89 -12.81
C THR A 31 -1.61 5.70 -12.73
N SER A 32 -1.64 6.93 -12.19
CA SER A 32 -0.43 7.71 -12.02
C SER A 32 -0.47 8.62 -10.80
N CYS A 33 0.70 8.78 -10.16
CA CYS A 33 0.93 9.69 -9.04
C CYS A 33 1.22 11.13 -9.45
N SER A 34 1.26 11.42 -10.76
CA SER A 34 1.66 12.73 -11.30
C SER A 34 0.67 13.87 -11.03
N SER A 35 -0.58 13.55 -10.70
CA SER A 35 -1.57 14.53 -10.23
C SER A 35 -2.69 13.87 -9.42
N PRO A 36 -3.38 14.61 -8.52
CA PRO A 36 -4.53 14.07 -7.78
C PRO A 36 -5.63 13.49 -8.68
N GLN A 37 -5.84 14.09 -9.86
CA GLN A 37 -6.86 13.63 -10.82
C GLN A 37 -6.51 12.26 -11.41
N LEU A 38 -5.21 11.96 -11.60
CA LEU A 38 -4.74 10.69 -12.15
C LEU A 38 -4.60 9.59 -11.09
N VAL A 39 -4.54 9.96 -9.81
CA VAL A 39 -4.70 9.02 -8.69
C VAL A 39 -6.16 8.58 -8.57
N GLY A 40 -7.10 9.50 -8.80
CA GLY A 40 -8.54 9.24 -8.66
C GLY A 40 -9.01 9.20 -7.21
N ASN A 41 -10.33 9.33 -7.03
CA ASN A 41 -10.94 9.44 -5.71
C ASN A 41 -11.42 8.09 -5.13
N GLU A 42 -11.42 7.03 -5.95
CA GLU A 42 -11.98 5.73 -5.58
C GLU A 42 -10.87 4.73 -5.28
N THR A 43 -11.02 4.00 -4.18
CA THR A 43 -10.18 2.86 -3.85
C THR A 43 -10.52 1.68 -4.75
N PHE A 44 -9.52 0.89 -5.13
CA PHE A 44 -9.64 -0.18 -6.11
C PHE A 44 -10.05 -1.49 -5.44
N TYR A 45 -11.33 -1.84 -5.55
CA TYR A 45 -11.87 -3.14 -5.14
C TYR A 45 -13.13 -3.50 -5.96
N ASN A 46 -13.54 -4.77 -5.89
CA ASN A 46 -14.69 -5.29 -6.61
C ASN A 46 -15.99 -5.07 -5.79
N HIS A 47 -16.77 -4.06 -6.18
CA HIS A 47 -18.04 -3.70 -5.51
C HIS A 47 -19.14 -4.77 -5.62
N GLU A 48 -19.08 -5.69 -6.58
CA GLU A 48 -20.04 -6.81 -6.65
C GLU A 48 -19.77 -7.87 -5.58
N ARG A 49 -18.58 -7.80 -4.94
CA ARG A 49 -18.09 -8.82 -4.03
C ARG A 49 -17.91 -8.33 -2.60
N PHE A 50 -17.82 -7.02 -2.41
CA PHE A 50 -17.66 -6.40 -1.10
C PHE A 50 -18.69 -5.29 -0.93
N ASP A 51 -19.50 -5.40 0.11
CA ASP A 51 -20.45 -4.36 0.51
C ASP A 51 -19.76 -3.16 1.18
N GLU A 52 -18.52 -3.36 1.65
CA GLU A 52 -17.70 -2.34 2.32
C GLU A 52 -16.27 -2.34 1.75
N ASP A 53 -15.63 -1.17 1.76
CA ASP A 53 -14.25 -1.03 1.31
C ASP A 53 -13.28 -1.89 2.16
N PRO A 54 -12.62 -2.90 1.57
CA PRO A 54 -11.71 -3.78 2.29
C PRO A 54 -10.44 -3.07 2.78
N TRP A 55 -10.04 -1.96 2.14
CA TRP A 55 -8.86 -1.18 2.50
C TRP A 55 -9.04 -0.51 3.86
N LEU A 56 -10.25 -0.01 4.19
CA LEU A 56 -10.53 0.66 5.47
C LEU A 56 -10.27 -0.22 6.70
N LYS A 57 -10.36 -1.55 6.54
CA LYS A 57 -10.14 -2.51 7.63
C LYS A 57 -8.76 -3.17 7.57
N LYS A 58 -8.24 -3.45 6.37
CA LYS A 58 -7.02 -4.25 6.18
C LYS A 58 -5.80 -3.43 5.80
N GLY A 59 -5.98 -2.25 5.20
CA GLY A 59 -4.91 -1.34 4.81
C GLY A 59 -4.35 -0.49 5.95
N LEU A 60 -4.74 -0.76 7.20
CA LEU A 60 -4.27 0.02 8.33
C LEU A 60 -2.81 -0.31 8.67
N TYR A 61 -2.00 0.72 8.86
CA TYR A 61 -0.62 0.57 9.33
C TYR A 61 -0.33 1.40 10.57
N LEU A 62 0.70 0.97 11.30
CA LEU A 62 1.15 1.59 12.53
C LEU A 62 2.53 2.20 12.32
N ALA A 63 2.63 3.52 12.43
CA ALA A 63 3.93 4.20 12.48
C ALA A 63 4.28 4.54 13.92
N PHE A 64 5.48 4.15 14.33
CA PHE A 64 6.05 4.47 15.63
C PHE A 64 7.38 5.21 15.43
N ASN A 65 7.78 6.00 16.43
CA ASN A 65 9.09 6.60 16.65
C ASN A 65 9.20 8.12 16.40
N HIS A 66 9.76 8.83 17.39
CA HIS A 66 10.05 10.26 17.33
C HIS A 66 11.36 10.49 16.55
N LYS A 67 11.28 11.31 15.48
CA LYS A 67 12.34 11.91 14.63
C LYS A 67 12.48 11.34 13.20
N SER A 68 12.18 10.07 12.94
CA SER A 68 12.26 9.49 11.57
C SER A 68 11.01 8.74 11.11
N SER A 69 10.00 8.57 11.98
CA SER A 69 8.69 7.94 11.74
C SER A 69 8.74 6.78 10.74
N VAL A 70 9.12 5.60 11.23
CA VAL A 70 9.35 4.41 10.40
C VAL A 70 8.25 3.38 10.66
N THR A 71 7.84 2.65 9.62
CA THR A 71 7.04 1.42 9.75
C THR A 71 7.54 0.36 8.79
N LYS A 72 7.83 -0.83 9.35
CA LYS A 72 8.12 -2.05 8.62
C LYS A 72 7.08 -3.08 8.99
N HIS A 73 6.20 -3.43 8.05
CA HIS A 73 5.15 -4.40 8.33
C HIS A 73 4.66 -5.08 7.05
N ALA A 74 3.87 -6.13 7.22
CA ALA A 74 3.18 -6.77 6.13
C ALA A 74 1.76 -7.13 6.54
N PHE A 75 0.81 -6.87 5.64
CA PHE A 75 -0.58 -7.26 5.82
C PHE A 75 -1.10 -7.96 4.57
N THR A 76 -2.22 -8.65 4.74
CA THR A 76 -2.89 -9.37 3.65
C THR A 76 -4.28 -8.80 3.44
N VAL A 77 -4.62 -8.56 2.19
CA VAL A 77 -5.91 -8.01 1.76
C VAL A 77 -6.41 -8.76 0.52
N THR A 78 -7.73 -8.88 0.42
CA THR A 78 -8.39 -9.32 -0.81
C THR A 78 -9.30 -8.18 -1.25
N ASN A 79 -9.03 -7.62 -2.43
CA ASN A 79 -9.87 -6.57 -3.03
C ASN A 79 -10.82 -7.12 -4.11
N GLY A 80 -10.82 -8.43 -4.34
CA GLY A 80 -11.72 -9.10 -5.30
C GLY A 80 -11.19 -9.20 -6.71
N TYR A 81 -9.93 -8.81 -6.94
CA TYR A 81 -9.24 -8.96 -8.21
C TYR A 81 -8.07 -9.95 -8.11
N ARG A 82 -7.52 -10.35 -9.25
CA ARG A 82 -6.29 -11.16 -9.33
C ARG A 82 -5.07 -10.26 -9.17
N LYS A 83 -3.89 -10.85 -8.99
CA LYS A 83 -2.64 -10.09 -8.82
C LYS A 83 -2.42 -9.16 -10.00
N GLU A 84 -2.61 -9.67 -11.22
CA GLU A 84 -2.31 -8.97 -12.47
C GLU A 84 -3.19 -7.74 -12.66
N ASP A 85 -4.43 -7.80 -12.18
CA ASP A 85 -5.40 -6.70 -12.25
C ASP A 85 -5.01 -5.51 -11.36
N ASN A 86 -4.09 -5.69 -10.41
CA ASN A 86 -3.63 -4.61 -9.54
C ASN A 86 -2.44 -3.85 -10.14
N THR A 87 -1.75 -4.43 -11.13
CA THR A 87 -0.68 -3.75 -11.84
C THR A 87 -1.24 -2.65 -12.73
N GLY A 88 -0.57 -1.51 -12.78
CA GLY A 88 -1.00 -0.31 -13.51
C GLY A 88 -1.87 0.63 -12.68
N HIS A 89 -2.24 0.24 -11.46
CA HIS A 89 -2.87 1.12 -10.48
C HIS A 89 -1.84 1.79 -9.57
N VAL A 90 -2.30 2.67 -8.68
CA VAL A 90 -1.44 3.34 -7.69
C VAL A 90 -1.77 2.90 -6.27
N LEU A 91 -0.74 2.74 -5.44
CA LEU A 91 -0.87 2.61 -3.99
C LEU A 91 -0.71 3.99 -3.35
N VAL A 92 -1.68 4.41 -2.55
CA VAL A 92 -1.66 5.69 -1.82
C VAL A 92 -1.49 5.44 -0.33
N ILE A 93 -0.64 6.25 0.30
CA ILE A 93 -0.37 6.26 1.73
C ILE A 93 -1.01 7.51 2.33
N TYR A 94 -1.82 7.34 3.37
CA TYR A 94 -2.56 8.38 4.05
C TYR A 94 -2.06 8.60 5.47
N ASN A 95 -1.99 9.87 5.90
CA ASN A 95 -1.75 10.21 7.30
C ASN A 95 -3.02 10.04 8.17
N LYS A 96 -2.91 10.33 9.48
CA LYS A 96 -4.02 10.10 10.43
C LYS A 96 -5.23 11.00 10.18
N ALA A 97 -5.03 12.12 9.48
CA ALA A 97 -6.09 13.07 9.13
C ALA A 97 -6.82 12.67 7.84
N GLY A 98 -6.38 11.60 7.16
CA GLY A 98 -6.93 11.14 5.89
C GLY A 98 -6.38 11.90 4.68
N ASN A 99 -5.29 12.65 4.83
CA ASN A 99 -4.64 13.31 3.70
C ASN A 99 -3.61 12.36 3.07
N PRO A 100 -3.52 12.29 1.73
CA PRO A 100 -2.50 11.51 1.05
C PRO A 100 -1.11 12.15 1.27
N THR A 101 -0.13 11.34 1.68
CA THR A 101 1.25 11.77 1.95
C THR A 101 2.27 11.16 1.00
N ALA A 102 1.95 10.03 0.38
CA ALA A 102 2.79 9.41 -0.64
C ALA A 102 1.94 8.59 -1.63
N CYS A 103 2.49 8.37 -2.81
CA CYS A 103 1.88 7.58 -3.87
C CYS A 103 2.97 6.82 -4.63
N GLY A 104 2.68 5.58 -5.02
CA GLY A 104 3.55 4.78 -5.88
C GLY A 104 2.76 4.02 -6.95
N GLU A 105 3.24 4.02 -8.18
CA GLU A 105 2.69 3.22 -9.28
C GLU A 105 3.05 1.74 -9.10
N ILE A 106 2.05 0.86 -9.22
CA ILE A 106 2.22 -0.59 -9.08
C ILE A 106 2.64 -1.14 -10.43
N ILE A 107 3.86 -1.65 -10.48
CA ILE A 107 4.45 -2.25 -11.68
C ILE A 107 4.66 -3.74 -11.48
N GLU A 108 4.63 -4.51 -12.57
CA GLU A 108 5.07 -5.90 -12.50
C GLU A 108 6.54 -5.96 -12.04
N PRO A 109 6.90 -6.99 -11.27
CA PRO A 109 8.29 -7.23 -10.97
C PRO A 109 9.12 -7.42 -12.22
N ASN A 110 10.09 -6.53 -12.45
CA ASN A 110 11.22 -6.90 -13.29
C ASN A 110 12.16 -7.73 -12.41
N VAL A 111 12.61 -8.86 -12.95
CA VAL A 111 13.42 -9.85 -12.22
C VAL A 111 14.66 -9.22 -11.60
N ALA A 112 15.23 -8.18 -12.21
CA ALA A 112 16.42 -7.50 -11.68
C ALA A 112 16.16 -6.80 -10.34
N TRP A 113 15.06 -6.04 -10.18
CA TRP A 113 14.78 -5.39 -8.90
C TRP A 113 14.38 -6.38 -7.83
N TYR A 114 13.64 -7.45 -8.19
CA TYR A 114 13.18 -8.43 -7.21
C TYR A 114 14.33 -9.28 -6.68
N GLU A 115 15.26 -9.70 -7.55
CA GLU A 115 16.47 -10.37 -7.10
C GLU A 115 17.36 -9.43 -6.26
N ASN A 116 17.48 -8.15 -6.63
CA ASN A 116 18.21 -7.17 -5.80
C ASN A 116 17.54 -6.94 -4.43
N TRP A 117 16.21 -6.88 -4.37
CA TRP A 117 15.46 -6.78 -3.11
C TRP A 117 15.63 -8.01 -2.22
N LYS A 118 15.79 -9.21 -2.78
CA LYS A 118 16.12 -10.42 -2.00
C LYS A 118 17.56 -10.42 -1.50
N LEU A 119 18.49 -9.87 -2.28
CA LEU A 119 19.92 -9.88 -1.97
C LEU A 119 20.29 -8.86 -0.89
N ASP A 120 19.61 -7.72 -0.88
CA ASP A 120 19.76 -6.67 0.13
C ASP A 120 18.37 -6.13 0.52
N PRO A 121 17.56 -6.94 1.24
CA PRO A 121 16.30 -6.44 1.78
C PRO A 121 16.66 -5.31 2.75
N PRO A 122 15.96 -4.16 2.71
CA PRO A 122 16.29 -3.03 3.58
C PRO A 122 16.30 -3.53 5.02
N GLU A 123 17.49 -3.49 5.64
CA GLU A 123 17.90 -4.29 6.80
C GLU A 123 16.75 -5.00 7.51
N SER A 124 16.76 -6.33 7.41
CA SER A 124 15.98 -7.21 8.29
C SER A 124 16.35 -6.89 9.74
N VAL A 125 15.55 -6.06 10.40
CA VAL A 125 15.63 -5.92 11.86
C VAL A 125 14.94 -7.14 12.42
N THR A 126 15.76 -8.10 12.87
CA THR A 126 15.35 -9.22 13.71
C THR A 126 14.46 -8.75 14.85
N ASP A 127 13.43 -9.55 15.15
CA ASP A 127 12.44 -9.40 16.24
C ASP A 127 12.96 -8.75 17.54
#